data_AF-A0A523XF73-F1
#
_entry.id   AF-A0A523XF73-F1
#
_cell.length_a   1.000
_cell.length_b   1.000
_cell.length_c   1.000
_cell.angle_alpha   90.00
_cell.angle_beta   90.00
_cell.angle_gamma   90.00
#
_symmetry.space_group_name_H-M   'P 1'
#
loop_
_entity.id
_entity.type
_entity.pdbx_description
1 polymer ?
#
loop_
_entity_poly.entity_id
_entity_poly.type
_entity_poly.pdbx_seq_one_letter_code
_entity_poly.pdbx_strand_id
1 'polypeptide(L)'
;MITLEKIRRNRQVQVYVTRANEQLGVIGWTEHGKRHSNRVANGARMILTKLDGSEKEAELASIAGYLHDIGNVVNRANHSQTGAVIAGRIMSDMGADPEVVCEIMSAIGNHDEATGGPVSNVGAALILADKADVH
;
A
#
# COMPACT_ATOMS: atom_id res chain seq x y z
N MET A 1 14.53 -11.96 2.51
CA MET A 1 13.47 -11.33 1.69
C MET A 1 12.32 -10.86 2.57
N ILE A 2 11.86 -9.63 2.37
CA ILE A 2 10.63 -9.10 2.98
C ILE A 2 9.43 -9.63 2.20
N THR A 3 8.34 -9.92 2.90
CA THR A 3 7.11 -10.47 2.31
C THR A 3 5.89 -9.80 2.92
N LEU A 4 4.76 -9.82 2.22
CA LEU A 4 3.49 -9.32 2.73
C LEU A 4 3.09 -10.03 4.02
N GLU A 5 3.38 -11.31 4.16
CA GLU A 5 3.13 -12.05 5.41
C GLU A 5 3.88 -11.44 6.60
N LYS A 6 5.17 -11.08 6.42
CA LYS A 6 5.95 -10.40 7.46
C LYS A 6 5.40 -9.00 7.76
N ILE A 7 5.01 -8.25 6.73
CA ILE A 7 4.37 -6.93 6.87
C ILE A 7 3.08 -7.04 7.69
N ARG A 8 2.20 -8.00 7.38
CA ARG A 8 0.94 -8.25 8.10
C ARG A 8 1.15 -8.64 9.57
N ARG A 9 2.27 -9.30 9.89
CA ARG A 9 2.64 -9.68 11.26
C ARG A 9 3.30 -8.55 12.04
N ASN A 10 3.75 -7.49 11.39
CA ASN A 10 4.37 -6.36 12.06
C ASN A 10 3.32 -5.62 12.93
N ARG A 11 3.60 -5.51 14.24
CA ARG A 11 2.69 -4.90 15.20
C ARG A 11 2.39 -3.43 14.89
N GLN A 12 3.38 -2.67 14.44
CA GLN A 12 3.22 -1.26 14.09
C GLN A 12 2.27 -1.11 12.90
N VAL A 13 2.45 -1.91 11.85
CA VAL A 13 1.56 -1.94 10.67
C VAL A 13 0.12 -2.25 11.09
N GLN A 14 -0.08 -3.28 11.91
CA GLN A 14 -1.43 -3.65 12.38
C GLN A 14 -2.13 -2.52 13.14
N VAL A 15 -1.41 -1.83 14.02
CA VAL A 15 -1.96 -0.72 14.80
C VAL A 15 -2.28 0.45 13.88
N TYR A 16 -1.38 0.79 12.95
CA TYR A 16 -1.54 1.98 12.09
C TYR A 16 -2.68 1.79 11.09
N VAL A 17 -2.79 0.64 10.44
CA VAL A 17 -3.92 0.34 9.52
C VAL A 17 -5.25 0.39 10.27
N THR A 18 -5.31 -0.15 11.50
CA THR A 18 -6.53 -0.08 12.31
C THR A 18 -6.88 1.38 12.67
N ARG A 19 -5.91 2.18 13.13
CA ARG A 19 -6.14 3.59 13.49
C ARG A 19 -6.47 4.47 12.28
N ALA A 20 -5.84 4.25 11.13
CA ALA A 20 -6.15 4.92 9.88
C ALA A 20 -7.62 4.74 9.49
N ASN A 21 -8.13 3.50 9.56
CA ASN A 21 -9.54 3.23 9.31
C ASN A 21 -10.49 3.87 10.33
N GLU A 22 -10.13 3.84 11.62
CA GLU A 22 -10.92 4.52 12.66
C GLU A 22 -11.02 6.04 12.41
N GLN A 23 -9.91 6.69 12.05
CA GLN A 23 -9.90 8.12 11.73
C GLN A 23 -10.77 8.43 10.51
N LEU A 24 -10.67 7.63 9.45
CA LEU A 24 -11.50 7.76 8.25
C LEU A 24 -12.99 7.59 8.56
N GLY A 25 -13.34 6.65 9.45
CA GLY A 25 -14.71 6.48 9.93
C GLY A 25 -15.27 7.72 10.64
N VAL A 26 -14.44 8.42 11.44
CA VAL A 26 -14.85 9.66 12.12
C VAL A 26 -15.17 10.79 11.13
N ILE A 27 -14.46 10.85 10.00
CA ILE A 27 -14.66 11.89 8.96
C ILE A 27 -15.58 11.43 7.81
N GLY A 28 -16.32 10.33 7.99
CA GLY A 28 -17.41 9.92 7.10
C GLY A 28 -17.04 8.95 5.96
N TRP A 29 -15.85 8.35 5.98
CA TRP A 29 -15.43 7.34 5.00
C TRP A 29 -15.65 5.93 5.56
N THR A 30 -16.29 5.03 4.80
CA THR A 30 -16.90 3.83 5.36
C THR A 30 -16.15 2.51 5.17
N GLU A 31 -15.01 2.46 4.48
CA GLU A 31 -14.26 1.20 4.35
C GLU A 31 -12.84 1.40 3.80
N HIS A 32 -11.86 1.66 4.65
CA HIS A 32 -10.43 1.74 4.26
C HIS A 32 -9.57 0.92 5.24
N GLY A 33 -10.19 -0.10 5.83
CA GLY A 33 -9.60 -0.94 6.86
C GLY A 33 -8.94 -2.18 6.28
N LYS A 34 -8.66 -3.14 7.17
CA LYS A 34 -7.97 -4.39 6.79
C LYS A 34 -8.66 -5.13 5.64
N ARG A 35 -9.98 -5.04 5.49
CA ARG A 35 -10.68 -5.68 4.36
C ARG A 35 -10.26 -5.05 3.05
N HIS A 36 -10.40 -3.72 2.92
CA HIS A 36 -9.93 -2.96 1.76
C HIS A 36 -8.46 -3.21 1.46
N SER A 37 -7.54 -3.00 2.42
CA SER A 37 -6.11 -3.19 2.20
C SER A 37 -5.76 -4.62 1.75
N ASN A 38 -6.47 -5.65 2.24
CA ASN A 38 -6.27 -7.02 1.78
C ASN A 38 -6.78 -7.26 0.37
N ARG A 39 -7.91 -6.67 -0.02
CA ARG A 39 -8.44 -6.79 -1.39
C ARG A 39 -7.52 -6.13 -2.39
N VAL A 40 -7.08 -4.90 -2.11
CA VAL A 40 -6.11 -4.19 -2.96
C VAL A 40 -4.80 -4.98 -3.05
N ALA A 41 -4.26 -5.48 -1.94
CA ALA A 41 -3.05 -6.32 -1.95
C ALA A 41 -3.19 -7.58 -2.82
N ASN A 42 -4.34 -8.26 -2.75
CA ASN A 42 -4.61 -9.46 -3.54
C ASN A 42 -4.83 -9.12 -5.02
N GLY A 43 -5.55 -8.03 -5.30
CA GLY A 43 -5.81 -7.54 -6.66
C GLY A 43 -4.52 -7.12 -7.36
N ALA A 44 -3.67 -6.36 -6.68
CA ALA A 44 -2.40 -5.88 -7.24
C ALA A 44 -1.45 -7.03 -7.59
N ARG A 45 -1.35 -8.05 -6.71
CA ARG A 45 -0.63 -9.30 -7.01
C ARG A 45 -1.22 -10.00 -8.23
N MET A 46 -2.54 -10.20 -8.24
CA MET A 46 -3.23 -10.91 -9.32
C MET A 46 -3.00 -10.23 -10.67
N ILE A 47 -3.07 -8.90 -10.72
CA ILE A 47 -2.85 -8.13 -11.95
C ILE A 47 -1.48 -8.43 -12.53
N LEU A 48 -0.41 -8.32 -11.72
CA LEU A 48 0.94 -8.59 -12.21
C LEU A 48 1.15 -10.05 -12.59
N THR A 49 0.64 -10.99 -11.79
CA THR A 49 0.73 -12.43 -12.13
C THR A 49 0.02 -12.75 -13.44
N LYS A 50 -1.10 -12.09 -13.77
CA LYS A 50 -1.83 -12.31 -15.03
C LYS A 50 -1.21 -11.63 -16.25
N LEU A 51 -0.35 -10.63 -16.04
CA LEU A 51 0.35 -9.89 -17.07
C LEU A 51 1.83 -10.30 -17.18
N ASP A 52 2.14 -11.53 -16.76
CA ASP A 52 3.48 -12.12 -16.80
C ASP A 52 4.57 -11.32 -16.06
N GLY A 53 4.17 -10.51 -15.07
CA GLY A 53 5.10 -9.84 -14.16
C GLY A 53 5.84 -10.83 -13.27
N SER A 54 7.06 -10.47 -12.84
CA SER A 54 7.87 -11.36 -12.00
C SER A 54 7.23 -11.61 -10.64
N GLU A 55 7.55 -12.76 -10.01
CA GLU A 55 7.10 -13.07 -8.64
C GLU A 55 7.52 -11.98 -7.65
N LYS A 56 8.71 -11.39 -7.85
CA LYS A 56 9.20 -10.26 -7.07
C LYS A 56 8.28 -9.04 -7.23
N GLU A 57 7.96 -8.62 -8.45
CA GLU A 57 7.06 -7.48 -8.68
C GLU A 57 5.65 -7.75 -8.11
N ALA A 58 5.11 -8.95 -8.30
CA ALA A 58 3.81 -9.34 -7.75
C ALA A 58 3.79 -9.30 -6.21
N GLU A 59 4.87 -9.71 -5.54
CA GLU A 59 5.04 -9.58 -4.09
C GLU A 59 5.07 -8.11 -3.66
N LEU A 60 5.83 -7.26 -4.36
CA LEU A 60 5.94 -5.83 -4.06
C LEU A 60 4.61 -5.10 -4.27
N ALA A 61 3.87 -5.41 -5.33
CA ALA A 61 2.54 -4.83 -5.56
C ALA A 61 1.55 -5.22 -4.47
N SER A 62 1.65 -6.46 -3.97
CA SER A 62 0.86 -6.91 -2.84
C SER A 62 1.20 -6.15 -1.54
N ILE A 63 2.49 -5.89 -1.29
CA ILE A 63 2.95 -5.09 -0.15
C ILE A 63 2.47 -3.64 -0.28
N ALA A 64 2.65 -3.02 -1.45
CA ALA A 64 2.21 -1.66 -1.72
C ALA A 64 0.69 -1.53 -1.55
N GLY A 65 -0.08 -2.46 -2.12
CA GLY A 65 -1.54 -2.55 -1.94
C GLY A 65 -1.99 -2.64 -0.49
N TYR A 66 -1.26 -3.39 0.34
CA TYR A 66 -1.60 -3.50 1.76
C TYR A 66 -1.29 -2.23 2.57
N LEU A 67 -0.28 -1.46 2.16
CA LEU A 67 0.23 -0.32 2.92
C LEU A 67 -0.22 1.04 2.38
N HIS A 68 -0.80 1.12 1.17
CA HIS A 68 -0.98 2.38 0.45
C HIS A 68 -1.72 3.47 1.25
N ASP A 69 -2.71 3.05 2.03
CA ASP A 69 -3.58 3.93 2.82
C ASP A 69 -3.09 4.18 4.25
N ILE A 70 -1.91 3.66 4.64
CA ILE A 70 -1.39 3.78 6.01
C ILE A 70 -1.17 5.25 6.44
N GLY A 71 -0.97 6.15 5.48
CA GLY A 71 -0.83 7.59 5.72
C GLY A 71 -2.08 8.25 6.29
N ASN A 72 -3.25 7.62 6.14
CA ASN A 72 -4.49 8.12 6.76
C ASN A 72 -4.45 8.09 8.29
N VAL A 73 -3.43 7.48 8.93
CA VAL A 73 -3.18 7.63 10.38
C VAL A 73 -2.75 9.05 10.77
N VAL A 74 -2.25 9.82 9.81
CA VAL A 74 -1.84 11.23 9.96
C VAL A 74 -2.97 12.14 9.52
N ASN A 75 -3.43 12.00 8.27
CA ASN A 75 -4.53 12.76 7.70
C ASN A 75 -4.97 12.13 6.37
N ARG A 76 -6.22 12.41 5.94
CA ARG A 76 -6.68 12.08 4.58
C ARG A 76 -5.96 12.90 3.51
N ALA A 77 -5.72 14.17 3.80
CA ALA A 77 -4.94 15.05 2.93
C ALA A 77 -3.49 14.56 2.87
N ASN A 78 -2.98 14.37 1.65
CA ASN A 78 -1.63 13.86 1.39
C ASN A 78 -1.35 12.47 2.01
N HIS A 79 -2.37 11.62 2.12
CA HIS A 79 -2.22 10.27 2.68
C HIS A 79 -1.26 9.41 1.84
N SER A 80 -1.18 9.61 0.53
CA SER A 80 -0.24 8.92 -0.35
C SER A 80 1.22 9.30 -0.02
N GLN A 81 1.54 10.59 0.11
CA GLN A 81 2.91 11.04 0.42
C GLN A 81 3.33 10.67 1.85
N THR A 82 2.45 10.91 2.82
CA THR A 82 2.72 10.53 4.22
C THR A 82 2.80 9.01 4.38
N GLY A 83 1.93 8.27 3.68
CA GLY A 83 1.94 6.81 3.64
C GLY A 83 3.23 6.25 3.06
N ALA A 84 3.76 6.85 1.99
CA ALA A 84 5.04 6.46 1.41
C ALA A 84 6.19 6.59 2.42
N VAL A 85 6.27 7.72 3.13
CA VAL A 85 7.32 7.95 4.15
C VAL A 85 7.19 6.97 5.32
N ILE A 86 5.96 6.74 5.81
CA ILE A 86 5.69 5.80 6.90
C ILE A 86 6.04 4.36 6.49
N ALA A 87 5.58 3.92 5.32
CA ALA A 87 5.86 2.59 4.80
C ALA A 87 7.37 2.39 4.57
N GLY A 88 8.04 3.38 3.98
CA GLY A 88 9.48 3.34 3.76
C GLY A 88 10.27 3.21 5.07
N ARG A 89 9.86 3.95 6.12
CA ARG A 89 10.47 3.84 7.45
C ARG A 89 10.27 2.44 8.05
N ILE A 90 9.03 1.94 8.07
CA ILE A 90 8.70 0.62 8.62
C ILE A 90 9.51 -0.47 7.91
N MET A 91 9.56 -0.42 6.57
CA MET A 91 10.29 -1.42 5.79
C MET A 91 11.80 -1.34 6.00
N SER A 92 12.36 -0.13 6.13
CA SER A 92 13.77 0.07 6.46
C SER A 92 14.12 -0.49 7.84
N ASP A 93 13.29 -0.22 8.86
CA ASP A 93 13.45 -0.76 10.21
C ASP A 93 13.31 -2.30 10.24
N MET A 94 12.58 -2.88 9.29
CA MET A 94 12.48 -4.33 9.09
C MET A 94 13.67 -4.93 8.30
N GLY A 95 14.66 -4.12 7.90
CA GLY A 95 15.84 -4.55 7.15
C GLY A 95 15.57 -4.88 5.69
N ALA A 96 14.57 -4.25 5.06
CA ALA A 96 14.35 -4.39 3.63
C ALA A 96 15.50 -3.75 2.83
N ASP A 97 15.75 -4.29 1.64
CA ASP A 97 16.72 -3.73 0.71
C ASP A 97 16.32 -2.31 0.26
N PRO A 98 17.24 -1.35 0.15
CA PRO A 98 16.92 0.02 -0.27
C PRO A 98 16.18 0.13 -1.61
N GLU A 99 16.46 -0.75 -2.58
CA GLU A 99 15.75 -0.76 -3.87
C GLU A 99 14.28 -1.17 -3.68
N VAL A 100 14.03 -2.15 -2.80
CA VAL A 100 12.68 -2.57 -2.43
C VAL A 100 11.94 -1.46 -1.69
N VAL A 101 12.61 -0.77 -0.77
CA VAL A 101 12.04 0.38 -0.05
C VAL A 101 11.66 1.48 -1.04
N CYS A 102 12.57 1.82 -1.96
CA CYS A 102 12.35 2.84 -2.99
C CYS A 102 11.14 2.51 -3.88
N GLU A 103 11.03 1.27 -4.34
CA GLU A 103 9.90 0.82 -5.17
C GLU A 103 8.55 0.97 -4.45
N ILE A 104 8.49 0.57 -3.17
CA ILE A 104 7.26 0.71 -2.37
C ILE A 104 6.91 2.18 -2.10
N MET A 105 7.91 2.99 -1.75
CA MET A 105 7.70 4.43 -1.54
C MET A 105 7.19 5.11 -2.83
N SER A 106 7.79 4.77 -3.97
CA SER A 106 7.40 5.31 -5.27
C SER A 106 5.98 4.91 -5.65
N ALA A 107 5.63 3.63 -5.50
CA ALA A 107 4.28 3.13 -5.78
C ALA A 107 3.23 3.80 -4.87
N ILE A 108 3.46 3.84 -3.56
CA ILE A 108 2.51 4.43 -2.60
C ILE A 108 2.44 5.95 -2.79
N GLY A 109 3.55 6.65 -2.99
CA GLY A 109 3.55 8.11 -3.12
C GLY A 109 2.77 8.63 -4.32
N ASN A 110 2.61 7.79 -5.35
CA ASN A 110 1.99 8.15 -6.62
C ASN A 110 0.61 7.49 -6.87
N HIS A 111 0.05 6.76 -5.90
CA HIS A 111 -1.19 6.00 -6.14
C HIS A 111 -2.47 6.84 -6.15
N ASP A 112 -2.43 8.05 -5.60
CA ASP A 112 -3.58 8.95 -5.53
C ASP A 112 -3.67 9.85 -6.77
N GLU A 113 -4.82 9.84 -7.45
CA GLU A 113 -5.03 10.46 -8.76
C GLU A 113 -4.84 11.98 -8.76
N ALA A 114 -5.07 12.65 -7.63
CA ALA A 114 -4.93 14.11 -7.56
C ALA A 114 -3.45 14.55 -7.60
N THR A 115 -2.53 13.65 -7.26
CA THR A 115 -1.12 14.00 -7.00
C THR A 115 -0.10 13.05 -7.64
N GLY A 116 -0.54 11.97 -8.29
CA GLY A 116 0.35 10.94 -8.83
C GLY A 116 -0.19 10.21 -10.07
N GLY A 117 0.55 9.19 -10.50
CA GLY A 117 0.23 8.33 -11.64
C GLY A 117 1.11 7.07 -11.68
N PRO A 118 0.87 6.14 -12.62
CA PRO A 118 1.63 4.90 -12.70
C PRO A 118 3.08 5.15 -13.12
N VAL A 119 4.00 5.12 -12.15
CA VAL A 119 5.46 5.33 -12.36
C VAL A 119 6.26 4.03 -12.47
N SER A 120 5.63 2.88 -12.20
CA SER A 120 6.21 1.54 -12.31
C SER A 120 5.11 0.48 -12.50
N ASN A 121 5.49 -0.75 -12.83
CA ASN A 121 4.55 -1.89 -12.90
C ASN A 121 3.85 -2.12 -11.56
N VAL A 122 4.57 -2.01 -10.45
CA VAL A 122 4.05 -2.12 -9.08
C VAL A 122 3.03 -1.01 -8.80
N GLY A 123 3.37 0.24 -9.14
CA GLY A 123 2.48 1.39 -8.99
C GLY A 123 1.22 1.28 -9.87
N ALA A 124 1.37 0.85 -11.12
CA ALA A 124 0.25 0.64 -12.02
C ALA A 124 -0.72 -0.44 -11.48
N ALA A 125 -0.18 -1.57 -11.02
CA ALA A 125 -0.99 -2.64 -10.43
C ALA A 125 -1.69 -2.20 -9.13
N LEU A 126 -1.01 -1.41 -8.29
CA LEU A 126 -1.59 -0.80 -7.10
C LEU A 126 -2.78 0.09 -7.46
N ILE A 127 -2.59 1.06 -8.37
CA ILE A 127 -3.62 2.01 -8.78
C ILE A 127 -4.83 1.26 -9.33
N LEU A 128 -4.61 0.31 -10.25
CA LEU A 128 -5.70 -0.48 -10.82
C LEU A 128 -6.45 -1.29 -9.77
N ALA A 129 -5.75 -1.91 -8.82
CA ALA A 129 -6.37 -2.70 -7.76
C ALA A 129 -7.15 -1.86 -6.75
N ASP A 130 -6.63 -0.68 -6.40
CA ASP A 130 -7.28 0.26 -5.50
C ASP A 130 -8.58 0.79 -6.11
N LYS A 131 -8.51 1.35 -7.33
CA LYS A 131 -9.68 1.93 -8.01
C LYS A 131 -10.72 0.89 -8.43
N ALA A 132 -10.33 -0.36 -8.57
CA ALA A 132 -11.27 -1.45 -8.82
C ALA A 132 -12.06 -1.87 -7.56
N ASP A 133 -11.63 -1.52 -6.34
CA ASP A 133 -12.31 -1.88 -5.09
C ASP A 133 -13.48 -0.93 -4.73
N VAL A 134 -14.37 -0.66 -5.69
CA VAL A 134 -15.51 0.26 -5.50
C VAL A 134 -16.58 -0.36 -4.60
N HIS A 135 -16.99 0.36 -3.53
CA HIS A 135 -18.03 -0.03 -2.58
C HIS A 135 -18.92 1.17 -2.21
#